data_AF-A0A0P0N6C0-F1
#
_entry.id   AF-A0A0P0N6C0-F1
#
_cell.length_a   1.000
_cell.length_b   1.000
_cell.length_c   1.000
_cell.angle_alpha   90.00
_cell.angle_beta   90.00
_cell.angle_gamma   90.00
#
_symmetry.space_group_name_H-M   'P 1'
#
loop_
_entity.id
_entity.type
_entity.pdbx_description
1 polymer ?
#
loop_
_entity_poly.entity_id
_entity_poly.type
_entity_poly.pdbx_seq_one_letter_code
_entity_poly.pdbx_strand_id
1 'polypeptide(L)'
;MVELKVELLGSEKTEEGLYAARLEIEYEGRQYQLKVPRLVREPARLNFRLKGDYLLVELFDREDKPLATCCIHKGHLEEGCLDCPSLIPPPHREGSSCK
;
A
#
# COMPACT_ATOMS: atom_id res chain seq x y z
N MET A 1 2.48 -10.08 21.18
CA MET A 1 2.93 -9.07 20.21
C MET A 1 2.33 -9.46 18.88
N VAL A 2 1.65 -8.55 18.20
CA VAL A 2 1.06 -8.83 16.89
C VAL A 2 2.21 -8.97 15.89
N GLU A 3 2.33 -10.12 15.25
CA GLU A 3 3.33 -10.35 14.22
C GLU A 3 2.85 -9.68 12.92
N LEU A 4 3.54 -8.62 12.53
CA LEU A 4 3.26 -7.84 11.33
C LEU A 4 4.56 -7.61 10.58
N LYS A 5 4.60 -8.00 9.30
CA LYS A 5 5.69 -7.68 8.37
C LYS A 5 5.10 -7.17 7.07
N VAL A 6 5.81 -6.24 6.43
CA VAL A 6 5.47 -5.74 5.10
C VAL A 6 6.73 -5.72 4.26
N GLU A 7 6.67 -6.31 3.09
CA GLU A 7 7.81 -6.45 2.17
C GLU A 7 7.44 -5.95 0.77
N LEU A 8 8.41 -5.35 0.08
CA LEU A 8 8.29 -4.94 -1.31
C LEU A 8 8.85 -6.08 -2.15
N LEU A 9 7.97 -6.87 -2.76
CA LEU A 9 8.36 -8.00 -3.61
C LEU A 9 8.96 -7.56 -4.94
N GLY A 10 8.59 -6.37 -5.42
CA GLY A 10 9.15 -5.79 -6.62
C GLY A 10 8.25 -4.74 -7.25
N SER A 11 8.65 -4.29 -8.43
CA SER A 11 7.86 -3.36 -9.23
C SER A 11 7.90 -3.70 -10.72
N GLU A 12 6.87 -3.28 -11.43
CA GLU A 12 6.73 -3.41 -12.88
C GLU A 12 6.42 -2.04 -13.49
N LYS A 13 6.99 -1.75 -14.66
CA LYS A 13 6.64 -0.56 -15.44
C LYS A 13 5.47 -0.89 -16.37
N THR A 14 4.42 -0.08 -16.36
CA THR A 14 3.23 -0.25 -17.19
C THR A 14 3.44 0.35 -18.59
N GLU A 15 2.59 -0.03 -19.54
CA GLU A 15 2.63 0.50 -20.92
C GLU A 15 2.38 2.02 -20.97
N GLU A 16 1.69 2.58 -19.97
CA GLU A 16 1.45 4.02 -19.80
C GLU A 16 2.68 4.79 -19.27
N GLY A 17 3.81 4.11 -19.04
CA GLY A 17 5.03 4.71 -18.50
C GLY A 17 5.00 4.93 -16.98
N LEU A 18 3.95 4.47 -16.29
CA LEU A 18 3.85 4.46 -14.83
C LEU A 18 4.45 3.18 -14.25
N TYR A 19 4.49 3.08 -12.92
CA TYR A 19 4.95 1.91 -12.19
C TYR A 19 3.84 1.30 -11.35
N ALA A 20 3.94 0.00 -11.07
CA ALA A 20 3.12 -0.67 -10.06
C ALA A 20 4.03 -1.43 -9.09
N ALA A 21 3.77 -1.29 -7.78
CA ALA A 21 4.46 -2.04 -6.74
C ALA A 21 3.69 -3.31 -6.39
N ARG A 22 4.39 -4.39 -6.05
CA ARG A 22 3.84 -5.59 -5.41
C ARG A 22 4.35 -5.66 -3.98
N LEU A 23 3.43 -5.68 -3.04
CA LEU A 23 3.71 -5.74 -1.61
C LEU A 23 3.21 -7.06 -1.05
N GLU A 24 3.95 -7.62 -0.11
CA GLU A 24 3.51 -8.74 0.72
C GLU A 24 3.31 -8.24 2.15
N ILE A 25 2.20 -8.64 2.77
CA ILE A 25 1.85 -8.32 4.14
C ILE A 25 1.65 -9.63 4.87
N GLU A 26 2.47 -9.87 5.89
CA GLU A 26 2.29 -10.97 6.83
C GLU A 26 1.66 -10.41 8.11
N TYR A 27 0.49 -10.93 8.48
CA TYR A 27 -0.24 -10.51 9.67
C TYR A 27 -0.82 -11.74 10.38
N GLU A 28 -0.40 -11.96 11.63
CA GLU A 28 -0.83 -13.10 12.47
C GLU A 28 -0.72 -14.47 11.75
N GLY A 29 0.39 -14.67 11.04
CA GLY A 29 0.67 -15.91 10.30
C GLY A 29 -0.09 -16.05 8.97
N ARG A 30 -0.88 -15.06 8.57
CA ARG A 30 -1.52 -14.99 7.26
C ARG A 30 -0.71 -14.09 6.33
N GLN A 31 -0.62 -14.47 5.06
CA GLN A 31 0.10 -13.72 4.04
C GLN A 31 -0.87 -13.17 3.01
N TYR A 32 -0.62 -11.93 2.60
CA TYR A 32 -1.46 -11.20 1.68
C TYR A 32 -0.60 -10.46 0.65
N GLN A 33 -1.09 -10.38 -0.59
CA GLN A 33 -0.41 -9.64 -1.64
C GLN A 33 -1.24 -8.44 -2.09
N LEU A 34 -0.61 -7.27 -2.13
CA LEU A 34 -1.23 -6.01 -2.53
C LEU A 34 -0.51 -5.45 -3.75
N LYS A 35 -1.27 -5.03 -4.76
CA LYS A 35 -0.75 -4.26 -5.90
C LYS A 35 -1.03 -2.77 -5.69
N VAL A 36 0.00 -1.93 -5.75
CA VAL A 36 -0.13 -0.47 -5.71
C VAL A 36 0.14 0.08 -7.11
N PRO A 37 -0.91 0.37 -7.91
CA PRO A 37 -0.74 0.80 -9.30
C PRO A 37 -0.47 2.32 -9.41
N ARG A 38 -0.13 2.76 -10.63
CA ARG A 38 -0.05 4.18 -11.04
C ARG A 38 0.96 5.03 -10.27
N LEU A 39 2.09 4.46 -9.90
CA LEU A 39 3.20 5.19 -9.30
C LEU A 39 3.98 5.96 -10.38
N VAL A 40 4.27 7.23 -10.12
CA VAL A 40 4.98 8.11 -11.08
C VAL A 40 6.47 7.76 -11.25
N ARG A 41 7.03 6.97 -10.32
CA ARG A 41 8.44 6.56 -10.27
C ARG A 41 8.54 5.14 -9.72
N GLU A 42 9.70 4.52 -9.94
CA GLU A 42 10.01 3.18 -9.44
C GLU A 42 10.11 3.18 -7.90
N PRO A 43 9.32 2.36 -7.20
CA PRO A 43 9.46 2.19 -5.76
C PRO A 43 10.71 1.36 -5.46
N ALA A 44 11.48 1.82 -4.47
CA ALA A 44 12.74 1.17 -4.07
C ALA A 44 12.76 0.81 -2.59
N ARG A 45 12.01 1.54 -1.77
CA ARG A 45 11.94 1.33 -0.33
C ARG A 45 10.49 1.43 0.14
N LEU A 46 10.22 0.75 1.24
CA LEU A 46 8.98 0.89 1.98
C LEU A 46 9.27 1.20 3.44
N ASN A 47 8.34 1.87 4.09
CA ASN A 47 8.24 1.93 5.53
C ASN A 47 6.82 1.54 5.94
N PHE A 48 6.66 0.92 7.10
CA PHE A 48 5.32 0.59 7.60
C PHE A 48 5.22 0.79 9.10
N ARG A 49 4.01 1.13 9.54
CA ARG A 49 3.68 1.27 10.95
C ARG A 49 2.22 0.96 11.21
N LEU A 50 1.95 0.34 12.34
CA LEU A 50 0.60 0.18 12.86
C LEU A 50 0.26 1.39 13.75
N LYS A 51 -0.81 2.12 13.42
CA LYS A 51 -1.29 3.27 14.19
C LYS A 51 -2.76 3.06 14.54
N GLY A 52 -3.01 2.60 15.77
CA GLY A 52 -4.34 2.13 16.16
C GLY A 52 -4.77 0.96 15.29
N ASP A 53 -5.94 1.07 14.67
CA ASP A 53 -6.50 0.03 13.79
C ASP A 53 -6.06 0.15 12.33
N TYR A 54 -5.07 0.98 12.01
CA TYR A 54 -4.60 1.17 10.63
C TYR A 54 -3.14 0.80 10.47
N LEU A 55 -2.88 -0.07 9.48
CA LEU A 55 -1.56 -0.28 8.91
C LEU A 55 -1.30 0.79 7.84
N LEU A 56 -0.30 1.62 8.09
CA LEU A 56 0.20 2.60 7.13
C LEU A 56 1.42 2.03 6.44
N VAL A 57 1.41 1.99 5.12
CA VAL A 57 2.55 1.59 4.28
C VAL A 57 2.94 2.76 3.40
N GLU A 58 4.17 3.24 3.54
CA GLU A 58 4.71 4.39 2.84
C GLU A 58 5.75 3.90 1.83
N LEU A 59 5.60 4.25 0.56
CA LEU A 59 6.53 3.89 -0.51
C LEU A 59 7.41 5.08 -0.88
N PHE A 60 8.68 4.79 -1.12
CA PHE A 60 9.71 5.77 -1.47
C PHE A 60 10.49 5.31 -2.70
N ASP A 61 10.97 6.27 -3.48
CA ASP A 61 11.90 6.00 -4.58
C ASP A 61 13.35 5.83 -4.08
N ARG A 62 14.28 5.66 -5.02
CA ARG A 62 15.72 5.51 -4.74
C ARG A 62 16.37 6.76 -4.15
N GLU A 63 15.72 7.92 -4.25
CA GLU A 63 16.17 9.19 -3.68
C GLU A 63 15.48 9.51 -2.35
N ASP A 64 14.82 8.54 -1.72
CA ASP A 64 14.02 8.69 -0.50
C ASP A 64 12.86 9.71 -0.63
N LYS A 65 12.41 10.00 -1.86
CA LYS A 65 11.23 10.85 -2.07
C LYS A 65 9.96 10.01 -1.96
N PRO A 66 8.92 10.52 -1.28
CA PRO A 66 7.67 9.80 -1.10
C PRO A 66 6.95 9.61 -2.44
N LEU A 67 6.34 8.44 -2.62
CA LEU A 67 5.57 8.05 -3.81
C LEU A 67 4.09 7.89 -3.50
N ALA A 68 3.78 7.09 -2.49
CA ALA A 68 2.41 6.76 -2.12
C ALA A 68 2.33 6.33 -0.66
N THR A 69 1.16 6.50 -0.06
CA THR A 69 0.83 5.95 1.25
C THR A 69 -0.43 5.10 1.12
N CYS A 70 -0.33 3.83 1.48
CA CYS A 70 -1.46 2.91 1.56
C CYS A 70 -1.93 2.83 3.01
N CYS A 71 -3.23 2.96 3.22
CA CYS A 71 -3.87 2.83 4.54
C CYS A 71 -4.74 1.58 4.52
N ILE A 72 -4.44 0.61 5.37
CA ILE A 72 -5.14 -0.66 5.45
C ILE A 72 -5.73 -0.79 6.85
N HIS A 73 -7.06 -0.83 6.95
CA HIS A 73 -7.70 -1.10 8.23
C HIS A 73 -7.40 -2.55 8.67
N LYS A 74 -7.02 -2.74 9.93
CA LYS A 74 -6.65 -4.02 10.53
C LYS A 74 -7.74 -5.09 10.36
N GLY A 75 -9.00 -4.67 10.46
CA GLY A 75 -10.15 -5.55 10.18
C GLY A 75 -10.10 -6.23 8.80
N HIS A 76 -9.52 -5.60 7.77
CA HIS A 76 -9.36 -6.28 6.46
C HIS A 76 -8.34 -7.42 6.51
N LEU A 77 -7.32 -7.30 7.37
CA LEU A 77 -6.32 -8.35 7.61
C LEU A 77 -6.87 -9.45 8.53
N GLU A 78 -7.73 -9.12 9.48
CA GLU A 78 -8.35 -10.09 10.38
C GLU A 78 -9.41 -10.93 9.66
N GLU A 79 -10.24 -10.29 8.83
CA GLU A 79 -11.29 -10.94 8.04
C GLU A 79 -10.76 -11.58 6.74
N GLY A 80 -9.51 -11.27 6.34
CA GLY A 80 -8.88 -11.82 5.14
C GLY A 80 -9.48 -11.31 3.84
N CYS A 81 -10.01 -10.09 3.82
CA CYS A 81 -10.76 -9.53 2.69
C CYS A 81 -9.98 -8.45 1.91
N LEU A 82 -8.67 -8.62 1.71
CA LEU A 82 -7.84 -7.63 1.02
C LEU A 82 -8.13 -7.49 -0.49
N ASP A 83 -8.97 -8.34 -1.07
CA ASP A 83 -9.57 -8.14 -2.41
C ASP A 83 -10.75 -7.14 -2.40
N CYS A 84 -11.09 -6.57 -1.23
CA CYS A 84 -12.19 -5.62 -1.13
C CYS A 84 -11.81 -4.27 -1.78
N PRO A 85 -12.62 -3.72 -2.70
CA PRO A 85 -12.37 -2.40 -3.34
C PRO A 85 -12.37 -1.21 -2.36
N SER A 86 -12.54 -1.47 -1.05
CA SER A 86 -12.50 -0.51 0.05
C SER A 86 -11.08 -0.20 0.56
N LEU A 87 -10.03 -0.73 -0.06
CA LEU A 87 -8.67 -0.21 0.10
C LEU A 87 -8.63 1.20 -0.49
N ILE A 88 -9.06 2.18 0.30
CA ILE A 88 -9.16 3.59 -0.10
C ILE A 88 -7.74 4.06 -0.41
N PRO A 89 -7.35 4.26 -1.68
CA PRO A 89 -6.20 5.12 -1.95
C PRO A 89 -6.55 6.50 -1.39
N PRO A 90 -5.61 7.21 -0.74
CA PRO A 90 -5.88 8.54 -0.23
C PRO A 90 -6.48 9.41 -1.35
N PRO A 91 -7.53 10.20 -1.07
CA PRO A 91 -8.17 11.01 -2.09
C PRO A 91 -7.13 11.95 -2.69
N HIS A 92 -7.01 11.94 -4.02
CA HIS A 92 -6.34 13.01 -4.76
C HIS A 92 -6.99 14.33 -4.35
N ARG A 93 -6.20 15.27 -3.82
CA ARG A 93 -6.64 16.67 -3.78
C ARG A 93 -6.71 17.17 -5.22
N GLU A 94 -7.88 17.01 -5.83
CA GLU A 94 -8.43 17.93 -6.83
C GLU A 94 -9.94 17.70 -6.91
N GLY A 95 -10.72 18.71 -6.48
CA GLY A 95 -12.16 18.77 -6.73
C GLY A 95 -13.06 18.08 -5.71
N SER A 96 -13.26 18.73 -4.56
CA SER A 96 -14.41 18.48 -3.69
C SER A 96 -15.74 18.70 -4.43
N SER A 97 -16.54 17.67 -4.59
CA SER A 97 -18.01 17.77 -4.72
C SER A 97 -18.67 16.42 -4.44
N CYS A 98 -19.05 16.20 -3.18
CA CYS A 98 -20.21 15.37 -2.88
C CYS A 98 -21.43 16.30 -2.84
N LYS A 99 -22.37 16.07 -3.75
CA LYS A 99 -23.78 16.44 -3.56
C LYS A 99 -24.49 15.26 -2.93
#